data_AF-A0AB38AI74-F1
#
_entry.id   AF-A0AB38AI74-F1
#
_cell.length_a   1.000
_cell.length_b   1.000
_cell.length_c   1.000
_cell.angle_alpha   90.00
_cell.angle_beta   90.00
_cell.angle_gamma   90.00
#
_symmetry.space_group_name_H-M   'P 1'
#
loop_
_entity.id
_entity.type
_entity.pdbx_description
1 polymer ?
#
loop_
_entity_poly.entity_id
_entity_poly.type
_entity_poly.pdbx_seq_one_letter_code
_entity_poly.pdbx_strand_id
1 'polypeptide(L)'
;MSAQPTLAALRGFHCEHTPSKSRILALVHHREGPASLQAVLTCRQPELAQQAVATLQQAIGSSADAWKPEPLEKLCAQLPDAPASSLRNAARHALAGVWPMPPGSFLKWGQIADGVDDAPDEDDADAVTRAVRTPDDARLADLAGPVIRVEVLREFHVHDQQAVLKAARSAGWEPLPNEDPEGDDPQDVVGAVMWLGESDSEIEGADTVTDAAQGLRLRTEKGHEVADWSEEAVVADFGAGWRHSAAVRRGEPAKPSTKGKTPDFAALFPMEAPHCNDPECEDEQCEWQLTPRTADVLYTELCVLADQAYDDSEELGDRPVVPDEHDGHWGVFAYLPKLTFAADLQWRRRFARAADDLAGDLERGQWPEPTCTAEELALHLAIRDAGDRGDEGDAAGDHGRLPTHRDDYDFDMCSEVFFQDTDVLMLYNARLDGIEDPDGETNQHMGIGDLRAAAWFEPFLNVHARDPHRGFRR
;
A
#
# COMPACT_ATOMS: atom_id res chain seq x y z
N MET A 1 36.78 26.40 22.57
CA MET A 1 35.63 27.17 23.09
C MET A 1 34.43 26.26 22.97
N SER A 2 33.91 25.75 24.07
CA SER A 2 32.75 24.84 24.04
C SER A 2 31.54 25.61 23.51
N ALA A 3 30.99 25.18 22.38
CA ALA A 3 29.78 25.76 21.82
C ALA A 3 28.65 25.62 22.85
N GLN A 4 28.04 26.74 23.26
CA GLN A 4 26.88 26.69 24.15
C GLN A 4 25.72 26.00 23.41
N PRO A 5 24.99 25.08 24.07
CA PRO A 5 23.82 24.44 23.46
C PRO A 5 22.79 25.51 23.10
N THR A 6 22.29 25.47 21.87
CA THR A 6 21.20 26.33 21.44
C THR A 6 19.93 25.87 22.15
N LEU A 7 19.18 26.80 22.74
CA LEU A 7 17.91 26.49 23.40
C LEU A 7 16.76 26.69 22.43
N ALA A 8 15.95 25.65 22.22
CA ALA A 8 14.72 25.70 21.45
C ALA A 8 13.50 25.83 22.39
N ALA A 9 12.41 26.40 21.89
CA ALA A 9 11.18 26.51 22.66
C ALA A 9 10.46 25.15 22.65
N LEU A 10 10.24 24.55 23.82
CA LEU A 10 9.52 23.29 23.92
C LEU A 10 8.02 23.55 23.80
N ARG A 11 7.34 22.81 22.91
CA ARG A 11 5.90 22.97 22.63
C ARG A 11 5.05 21.81 23.12
N GLY A 12 5.61 20.60 23.15
CA GLY A 12 4.84 19.42 23.51
C GLY A 12 5.71 18.18 23.62
N PHE A 13 5.08 17.12 24.11
CA PHE A 13 5.60 15.77 24.04
C PHE A 13 4.60 14.89 23.29
N HIS A 14 5.10 13.98 22.48
CA HIS A 14 4.30 13.06 21.70
C HIS A 14 4.81 11.64 21.88
N CYS A 15 3.92 10.68 21.68
CA CYS A 15 4.28 9.28 21.64
C CYS A 15 4.02 8.73 20.24
N GLU A 16 5.06 8.17 19.63
CA GLU A 16 4.95 7.34 18.43
C GLU A 16 4.89 5.88 18.88
N HIS A 17 3.92 5.13 18.38
CA HIS A 17 3.73 3.72 18.73
C HIS A 17 3.99 2.84 17.51
N THR A 18 4.80 1.81 17.71
CA THR A 18 4.99 0.70 16.79
C THR A 18 4.69 -0.60 17.55
N PRO A 19 4.41 -1.73 16.87
CA PRO A 19 4.18 -3.01 17.53
C PRO A 19 5.31 -3.42 18.51
N SER A 20 6.56 -3.07 18.20
CA SER A 20 7.74 -3.46 18.98
C SER A 20 8.23 -2.42 20.01
N LYS A 21 7.85 -1.14 19.87
CA LYS A 21 8.32 -0.05 20.74
C LYS A 21 7.45 1.20 20.70
N SER A 22 7.55 2.02 21.74
CA SER A 22 6.97 3.35 21.85
C SER A 22 8.06 4.39 22.06
N ARG A 23 8.10 5.42 21.22
CA ARG A 23 9.07 6.52 21.29
C ARG A 23 8.39 7.78 21.81
N ILE A 24 8.95 8.37 22.86
CA ILE A 24 8.55 9.69 23.33
C ILE A 24 9.41 10.72 22.64
N LEU A 25 8.78 11.71 22.01
CA LEU A 25 9.41 12.77 21.25
C LEU A 25 9.03 14.12 21.87
N ALA A 26 9.97 15.06 21.91
CA ALA A 26 9.76 16.44 22.29
C ALA A 26 9.59 17.28 21.03
N LEU A 27 8.46 17.97 20.89
CA LEU A 27 8.25 18.94 19.82
C LEU A 27 8.91 20.26 20.20
N VAL A 28 9.90 20.67 19.42
CA VAL A 28 10.67 21.89 19.68
C VAL A 28 10.59 22.87 18.52
N HIS A 29 10.36 24.14 18.85
CA HIS A 29 10.35 25.25 17.90
C HIS A 29 11.69 25.95 17.89
N HIS A 30 12.25 26.05 16.70
CA HIS A 30 13.52 26.69 16.41
C HIS A 30 13.30 28.14 16.00
N ARG A 31 14.20 29.05 16.41
CA ARG A 31 14.05 30.48 16.10
C ARG A 31 14.34 30.81 14.63
N GLU A 32 15.19 30.01 13.96
CA GLU A 32 15.66 30.26 12.58
C GLU A 32 15.56 29.00 11.69
N GLY A 33 14.71 28.02 12.06
CA GLY A 33 14.59 26.71 11.40
C GLY A 33 13.21 26.08 11.60
N PRO A 34 12.91 24.96 10.91
CA PRO A 34 11.63 24.25 11.06
C PRO A 34 11.45 23.73 12.48
N ALA A 35 10.21 23.55 12.94
CA ALA A 35 9.96 22.75 14.13
C ALA A 35 10.50 21.32 13.92
N SER A 36 11.00 20.70 14.98
CA SER A 36 11.57 19.35 14.89
C SER A 36 11.11 18.49 16.06
N LEU A 37 11.03 17.18 15.84
CA LEU A 37 10.88 16.21 16.90
C LEU A 37 12.26 15.79 17.41
N GLN A 38 12.43 15.80 18.73
CA GLN A 38 13.65 15.38 19.39
C GLN A 38 13.37 14.15 20.24
N ALA A 39 14.13 13.08 20.05
CA ALA A 39 13.96 11.87 20.83
C ALA A 39 14.19 12.14 22.32
N VAL A 40 13.23 11.70 23.14
CA VAL A 40 13.30 11.82 24.61
C VAL A 40 13.70 10.49 25.21
N LEU A 41 12.90 9.46 24.96
CA LEU A 41 13.17 8.08 25.39
C LEU A 41 12.39 7.10 24.54
N THR A 42 12.81 5.85 24.55
CA THR A 42 12.08 4.73 23.96
C THR A 42 11.78 3.71 25.06
N CYS A 43 10.58 3.14 25.05
CA CYS A 43 10.21 2.01 25.92
C CYS A 43 9.27 1.07 25.18
N ARG A 44 9.19 -0.21 25.61
CA ARG A 44 8.33 -1.19 24.93
C ARG A 44 6.86 -1.15 25.36
N GLN A 45 6.56 -0.59 26.52
CA GLN A 45 5.22 -0.58 27.10
C GLN A 45 4.46 0.69 26.65
N PRO A 46 3.46 0.58 25.74
CA PRO A 46 2.75 1.75 25.21
C PRO A 46 2.04 2.55 26.29
N GLU A 47 1.49 1.86 27.28
CA GLU A 47 0.79 2.44 28.42
C GLU A 47 1.71 3.32 29.27
N LEU A 48 2.96 2.89 29.50
CA LEU A 48 3.97 3.70 30.21
C LEU A 48 4.39 4.91 29.39
N ALA A 49 4.52 4.76 28.06
CA ALA A 49 4.88 5.86 27.18
C ALA A 49 3.79 6.95 27.15
N GLN A 50 2.52 6.54 27.08
CA GLN A 50 1.37 7.44 27.14
C GLN A 50 1.26 8.14 28.50
N GLN A 51 1.43 7.41 29.61
CA GLN A 51 1.43 8.00 30.95
C GLN A 51 2.60 8.99 31.14
N ALA A 52 3.76 8.68 30.56
CA ALA A 52 4.92 9.57 30.58
C ALA A 52 4.68 10.84 29.77
N VAL A 53 4.10 10.75 28.56
CA VAL A 53 3.71 11.94 27.76
C VAL A 53 2.69 12.80 28.50
N ALA A 54 1.63 12.20 29.05
CA ALA A 54 0.62 12.93 29.82
C ALA A 54 1.24 13.66 31.03
N THR A 55 2.17 13.00 31.74
CA THR A 55 2.91 13.61 32.84
C THR A 55 3.79 14.75 32.35
N LEU A 56 4.54 14.58 31.26
CA LEU A 56 5.41 15.62 30.71
C LEU A 56 4.62 16.82 30.16
N GLN A 57 3.46 16.60 29.56
CA GLN A 57 2.57 17.68 29.10
C GLN A 57 2.01 18.50 30.26
N GLN A 58 1.63 17.86 31.38
CA GLN A 58 1.21 18.61 32.56
C GLN A 58 2.36 19.47 33.14
N ALA A 59 3.62 19.05 32.93
CA ALA A 59 4.78 19.81 33.38
C ALA A 59 5.02 21.07 32.53
N ILE A 60 4.57 21.07 31.28
CA ILE A 60 4.59 22.26 30.41
C ILE A 60 3.56 23.28 30.95
N GLY A 61 4.03 24.49 31.27
CA GLY A 61 3.17 25.57 31.76
C GLY A 61 2.82 25.53 33.25
N SER A 62 3.20 24.46 33.96
CA SER A 62 3.15 24.41 35.42
C SER A 62 4.30 25.23 36.02
N SER A 63 4.04 25.97 37.10
CA SER A 63 5.15 26.54 37.90
C SER A 63 5.84 25.43 38.70
N ALA A 64 7.14 25.60 38.98
CA ALA A 64 7.92 24.61 39.73
C ALA A 64 7.31 24.29 41.11
N ASP A 65 6.58 25.24 41.71
CA ASP A 65 5.88 25.07 43.00
C ASP A 65 4.53 24.35 42.89
N ALA A 66 3.90 24.35 41.72
CA ALA A 66 2.61 23.70 41.47
C ALA A 66 2.77 22.27 40.93
N TRP A 67 3.95 21.94 40.40
CA TRP A 67 4.26 20.63 39.84
C TRP A 67 4.45 19.56 40.91
N LYS A 68 3.73 18.43 40.79
CA LYS A 68 3.87 17.29 41.70
C LYS A 68 4.75 16.21 41.06
N PRO A 69 5.93 15.87 41.64
CA PRO A 69 6.84 14.89 41.05
C PRO A 69 6.43 13.42 41.32
N GLU A 70 5.46 13.15 42.19
CA GLU A 70 5.08 11.79 42.59
C GLU A 70 4.65 10.89 41.42
N PRO A 71 3.83 11.34 40.44
CA PRO A 71 3.48 10.53 39.27
C PRO A 71 4.71 10.23 38.39
N LEU A 72 5.62 11.20 38.23
CA LEU A 72 6.85 11.06 37.47
C LEU A 72 7.79 10.02 38.09
N GLU A 73 7.99 10.06 39.41
CA GLU A 73 8.86 9.09 40.09
C GLU A 73 8.27 7.68 40.10
N LYS A 74 6.94 7.55 40.18
CA LYS A 74 6.26 6.25 40.03
C LYS A 74 6.45 5.65 38.63
N LEU A 75 6.48 6.48 37.59
CA LEU A 75 6.79 6.05 36.23
C LEU A 75 8.27 5.70 36.08
N CYS A 76 9.17 6.52 36.63
CA CYS A 76 10.62 6.26 36.60
C CYS A 76 10.99 4.95 37.29
N ALA A 77 10.27 4.54 38.35
CA ALA A 77 10.50 3.27 39.04
C ALA A 77 10.12 2.03 38.21
N GLN A 78 9.35 2.20 37.14
CA GLN A 78 8.92 1.13 36.22
C GLN A 78 9.75 1.10 34.93
N LEU A 79 10.67 2.05 34.75
CA LEU A 79 11.53 2.16 33.58
C LEU A 79 12.97 1.74 33.94
N PRO A 80 13.76 1.23 32.98
CA PRO A 80 15.20 1.05 33.16
C PRO A 80 15.91 2.38 33.46
N ASP A 81 17.10 2.33 34.07
CA ASP A 81 17.79 3.52 34.60
C ASP A 81 18.03 4.63 33.56
N ALA A 82 18.35 4.26 32.31
CA ALA A 82 18.62 5.21 31.23
C ALA A 82 17.34 5.91 30.72
N PRO A 83 16.24 5.21 30.36
CA PRO A 83 14.94 5.83 30.09
C PRO A 83 14.38 6.62 31.28
N ALA A 84 14.51 6.12 32.51
CA ALA A 84 14.08 6.83 33.71
C ALA A 84 14.84 8.16 33.90
N SER A 85 16.16 8.16 33.67
CA SER A 85 16.99 9.38 33.72
C SER A 85 16.62 10.37 32.63
N SER A 86 16.32 9.87 31.42
CA SER A 86 15.89 10.69 30.28
C SER A 86 14.52 11.34 30.54
N LEU A 87 13.59 10.59 31.15
CA LEU A 87 12.28 11.09 31.57
C LEU A 87 12.39 12.20 32.62
N ARG A 88 13.26 12.04 33.63
CA ARG A 88 13.53 13.10 34.63
C ARG A 88 14.12 14.35 34.00
N ASN A 89 15.04 14.20 33.05
CA ASN A 89 15.62 15.33 32.33
C ASN A 89 14.57 16.04 31.48
N ALA A 90 13.72 15.30 30.77
CA ALA A 90 12.63 15.86 29.99
C ALA A 90 11.65 16.69 30.84
N ALA A 91 11.26 16.19 32.02
CA ALA A 91 10.40 16.93 32.94
C ALA A 91 11.04 18.24 33.42
N ARG A 92 12.35 18.24 33.66
CA ARG A 92 13.11 19.43 34.03
C ARG A 92 13.14 20.46 32.89
N HIS A 93 13.23 20.00 31.64
CA HIS A 93 13.15 20.87 30.45
C HIS A 93 11.73 21.38 30.19
N ALA A 94 10.70 20.56 30.44
CA ALA A 94 9.29 20.93 30.41
C ALA A 94 8.97 22.10 31.34
N LEU A 95 9.40 21.99 32.60
CA LEU A 95 9.22 23.06 33.60
C LEU A 95 9.97 24.34 33.26
N ALA A 96 11.08 24.24 32.54
CA ALA A 96 11.87 25.38 32.09
C ALA A 96 11.34 25.99 30.78
N GLY A 97 10.42 25.31 30.07
CA GLY A 97 9.91 25.72 28.76
C GLY A 97 10.95 25.72 27.64
N VAL A 98 12.12 25.11 27.86
CA VAL A 98 13.26 25.13 26.94
C VAL A 98 13.87 23.75 26.75
N TRP A 99 14.25 23.44 25.52
CA TRP A 99 14.89 22.18 25.15
C TRP A 99 16.34 22.39 24.70
N PRO A 100 17.32 21.64 25.25
CA PRO A 100 18.72 21.76 24.85
C PRO A 100 18.97 21.03 23.53
N MET A 101 19.62 21.72 22.59
CA MET A 101 19.99 21.14 21.30
C MET A 101 21.50 20.86 21.23
N PRO A 102 21.92 19.65 20.81
CA PRO A 102 23.31 19.40 20.43
C PRO A 102 23.73 20.27 19.24
N PRO A 103 25.00 20.69 19.16
CA PRO A 103 25.53 21.36 17.97
C PRO A 103 25.39 20.46 16.73
N GLY A 104 24.77 20.97 15.66
CA GLY A 104 24.55 20.21 14.41
C GLY A 104 23.15 19.60 14.27
N SER A 105 22.34 19.56 15.33
CA SER A 105 20.92 19.16 15.26
C SER A 105 19.99 20.24 14.69
N PHE A 106 20.57 21.35 14.21
CA PHE A 106 19.86 22.52 13.73
C PHE A 106 19.98 22.58 12.20
N LEU A 107 18.92 22.20 11.50
CA LEU A 107 18.83 22.37 10.04
C LEU A 107 18.43 23.82 9.74
N LYS A 108 19.32 24.57 9.08
CA LYS A 108 18.97 25.87 8.53
C LYS A 108 18.26 25.67 7.21
N TRP A 109 17.21 26.45 6.96
CA TRP A 109 16.47 26.44 5.69
C TRP A 109 17.37 26.57 4.44
N GLY A 110 18.51 27.27 4.55
CA GLY A 110 19.49 27.35 3.45
C GLY A 110 20.18 26.01 3.13
N GLN A 111 20.36 25.12 4.10
CA GLN A 111 20.99 23.82 3.89
C GLN A 111 20.03 22.78 3.30
N ILE A 112 18.73 23.00 3.43
CA ILE A 112 17.68 22.17 2.80
C ILE A 112 17.55 22.52 1.31
N ALA A 113 17.85 23.77 0.93
CA ALA A 113 17.73 24.26 -0.44
C ALA A 113 18.89 23.86 -1.36
N ASP A 114 20.10 23.63 -0.83
CA ASP A 114 21.30 23.30 -1.63
C ASP A 114 21.33 21.83 -2.13
N GLY A 115 20.27 21.04 -1.91
CA GLY A 115 20.17 19.64 -2.34
C GLY A 115 19.46 19.41 -3.68
N VAL A 116 18.94 20.46 -4.31
CA VAL A 116 18.28 20.39 -5.62
C VAL A 116 19.16 21.13 -6.61
N ASP A 117 19.90 20.38 -7.43
CA ASP A 117 20.67 20.90 -8.56
C ASP A 117 19.71 21.42 -9.64
N ASP A 118 19.26 22.67 -9.50
CA ASP A 118 18.65 23.41 -10.61
C ASP A 118 19.73 24.28 -11.28
N ALA A 119 20.15 23.85 -12.47
CA ALA A 119 20.88 24.72 -13.39
C ALA A 119 19.97 25.86 -13.85
N PRO A 120 20.42 27.12 -13.88
CA PRO A 120 19.56 28.22 -14.30
C PRO A 120 19.62 28.37 -15.82
N ASP A 121 18.48 28.17 -16.50
CA ASP A 121 18.28 28.73 -17.83
C ASP A 121 17.80 30.18 -17.72
N GLU A 122 18.48 31.04 -18.47
CA GLU A 122 18.21 32.47 -18.58
C GLU A 122 17.02 32.77 -19.50
N ASP A 123 16.34 33.87 -19.18
CA ASP A 123 15.28 34.56 -19.91
C ASP A 123 13.94 33.84 -20.07
N ASP A 124 12.96 34.19 -19.21
CA ASP A 124 11.72 34.74 -19.76
C ASP A 124 10.97 35.70 -18.82
N ALA A 125 10.39 36.71 -19.45
CA ALA A 125 9.93 37.97 -18.89
C ALA A 125 8.50 37.93 -18.31
N ASP A 126 8.22 37.01 -17.38
CA ASP A 126 6.93 36.94 -16.65
C ASP A 126 7.11 37.05 -15.12
N ALA A 127 7.81 38.10 -14.70
CA ALA A 127 8.07 38.42 -13.29
C ALA A 127 6.84 38.96 -12.51
N VAL A 128 5.61 38.57 -12.88
CA VAL A 128 4.37 39.02 -12.23
C VAL A 128 3.55 37.86 -11.67
N THR A 129 4.21 36.90 -11.01
CA THR A 129 3.59 35.95 -10.04
C THR A 129 4.65 35.18 -9.24
N ARG A 130 5.82 35.76 -8.95
CA ARG A 130 6.69 35.18 -7.91
C ARG A 130 6.04 35.41 -6.55
N ALA A 131 5.31 34.39 -6.09
CA ALA A 131 4.58 34.38 -4.84
C ALA A 131 5.49 34.86 -3.69
N VAL A 132 5.02 35.85 -2.95
CA VAL A 132 5.52 36.15 -1.60
C VAL A 132 5.38 34.86 -0.80
N ARG A 133 6.47 34.39 -0.15
CA ARG A 133 6.41 33.20 0.69
C ARG A 133 5.26 33.32 1.68
N THR A 134 4.41 32.30 1.69
CA THR A 134 3.30 32.14 2.63
C THR A 134 3.82 32.16 4.07
N PRO A 135 3.29 33.05 4.95
CA PRO A 135 3.56 33.02 6.39
C PRO A 135 3.12 31.68 7.03
N ASP A 136 3.85 31.22 8.05
CA ASP A 136 3.59 29.92 8.70
C ASP A 136 2.27 29.86 9.51
N ASP A 137 1.62 31.01 9.75
CA ASP A 137 0.30 31.14 10.39
C ASP A 137 -0.81 31.49 9.38
N ALA A 138 -0.50 31.46 8.08
CA ALA A 138 -1.43 31.86 7.06
C ALA A 138 -2.60 30.88 6.99
N ARG A 139 -3.80 31.39 7.24
CA ARG A 139 -5.01 30.60 7.05
C ARG A 139 -5.24 30.41 5.56
N LEU A 140 -5.92 29.34 5.18
CA LEU A 140 -6.36 29.09 3.81
C LEU A 140 -7.07 30.30 3.20
N ALA A 141 -7.81 31.07 4.00
CA ALA A 141 -8.48 32.29 3.59
C ALA A 141 -7.54 33.45 3.23
N ASP A 142 -6.31 33.43 3.74
CA ASP A 142 -5.30 34.49 3.58
C ASP A 142 -4.34 34.19 2.41
N LEU A 143 -4.45 33.00 1.79
CA LEU A 143 -3.59 32.56 0.70
C LEU A 143 -4.11 33.00 -0.66
N ALA A 144 -3.25 33.71 -1.40
CA ALA A 144 -3.52 34.06 -2.79
C ALA A 144 -3.20 32.87 -3.69
N GLY A 145 -4.23 32.25 -4.28
CA GLY A 145 -4.09 31.13 -5.23
C GLY A 145 -4.65 29.81 -4.71
N PRO A 146 -4.66 28.75 -5.54
CA PRO A 146 -5.10 27.42 -5.12
C PRO A 146 -4.11 26.80 -4.13
N VAL A 147 -4.65 26.21 -3.06
CA VAL A 147 -3.87 25.40 -2.11
C VAL A 147 -4.24 23.94 -2.32
N ILE A 148 -3.23 23.11 -2.54
CA ILE A 148 -3.38 21.68 -2.80
C ILE A 148 -2.77 20.93 -1.62
N ARG A 149 -3.55 20.00 -1.05
CA ARG A 149 -3.06 19.01 -0.09
C ARG A 149 -2.81 17.71 -0.84
N VAL A 150 -1.66 17.10 -0.60
CA VAL A 150 -1.33 15.77 -1.10
C VAL A 150 -1.06 14.88 0.09
N GLU A 151 -1.84 13.80 0.22
CA GLU A 151 -1.66 12.76 1.24
C GLU A 151 -1.12 11.51 0.54
N VAL A 152 -0.09 10.87 1.08
CA VAL A 152 0.53 9.67 0.51
C VAL A 152 0.54 8.55 1.54
N LEU A 153 0.04 7.37 1.14
CA LEU A 153 0.11 6.12 1.88
C LEU A 153 0.98 5.14 1.07
N ARG A 154 2.04 4.62 1.69
CA ARG A 154 2.85 3.53 1.11
C ARG A 154 2.83 2.32 2.02
N GLU A 155 2.53 1.16 1.46
CA GLU A 155 2.62 -0.14 2.13
C GLU A 155 3.68 -0.99 1.43
N PHE A 156 4.47 -1.74 2.20
CA PHE A 156 5.56 -2.55 1.68
C PHE A 156 5.45 -4.01 2.13
N HIS A 157 5.62 -4.94 1.21
CA HIS A 157 5.75 -6.38 1.47
C HIS A 157 7.22 -6.73 1.44
N VAL A 158 7.80 -6.96 2.62
CA VAL A 158 9.21 -7.33 2.74
C VAL A 158 9.36 -8.84 2.56
N HIS A 159 9.72 -9.28 1.36
CA HIS A 159 9.95 -10.68 1.03
C HIS A 159 11.42 -11.12 1.23
N ASP A 160 12.38 -10.17 1.23
CA ASP A 160 13.78 -10.41 1.60
C ASP A 160 14.28 -9.34 2.58
N GLN A 161 14.16 -9.67 3.87
CA GLN A 161 14.60 -8.79 4.96
C GLN A 161 16.10 -8.46 4.91
N GLN A 162 16.95 -9.39 4.44
CA GLN A 162 18.39 -9.17 4.43
C GLN A 162 18.79 -8.20 3.32
N ALA A 163 18.14 -8.28 2.16
CA ALA A 163 18.29 -7.32 1.09
C ALA A 163 17.88 -5.91 1.54
N VAL A 164 16.71 -5.75 2.18
CA VAL A 164 16.24 -4.45 2.70
C VAL A 164 17.22 -3.84 3.70
N LEU A 165 17.69 -4.63 4.67
CA LEU A 165 18.64 -4.15 5.68
C LEU A 165 19.99 -3.77 5.06
N LYS A 166 20.44 -4.52 4.05
CA LYS A 166 21.68 -4.21 3.31
C LYS A 166 21.53 -2.94 2.49
N ALA A 167 20.40 -2.76 1.80
CA ALA A 167 20.09 -1.56 1.04
C ALA A 167 20.04 -0.33 1.95
N ALA A 168 19.34 -0.41 3.08
CA ALA A 168 19.25 0.68 4.06
C ALA A 168 20.64 1.07 4.60
N ARG A 169 21.45 0.08 5.01
CA ARG A 169 22.82 0.35 5.47
C ARG A 169 23.71 0.96 4.39
N SER A 170 23.54 0.53 3.15
CA SER A 170 24.25 1.10 2.00
C SER A 170 23.83 2.54 1.73
N ALA A 171 22.58 2.89 2.04
CA ALA A 171 22.02 4.24 2.03
C ALA A 171 22.31 5.07 3.30
N GLY A 172 23.20 4.58 4.19
CA GLY A 172 23.64 5.31 5.37
C GLY A 172 22.78 5.16 6.63
N TRP A 173 21.84 4.22 6.64
CA TRP A 173 21.01 3.90 7.80
C TRP A 173 21.73 3.02 8.82
N GLU A 174 21.54 3.29 10.12
CA GLU A 174 22.08 2.49 11.22
C GLU A 174 20.95 1.88 12.07
N PRO A 175 20.97 0.56 12.35
CA PRO A 175 19.97 -0.09 13.18
C PRO A 175 20.11 0.30 14.66
N LEU A 176 19.00 0.37 15.39
CA LEU A 176 19.01 0.66 16.82
C LEU A 176 19.71 -0.46 17.64
N PRO A 177 20.37 -0.13 18.78
CA PRO A 177 20.98 -1.12 19.66
C PRO A 177 19.95 -2.12 20.19
N ASN A 178 20.20 -3.42 19.97
CA ASN A 178 19.26 -4.47 20.32
C ASN A 178 19.39 -4.87 21.80
N GLU A 179 18.54 -4.31 22.67
CA GLU A 179 18.48 -4.66 24.10
C GLU A 179 17.54 -5.86 24.41
N ASP A 180 16.86 -6.44 23.40
CA ASP A 180 16.02 -7.65 23.56
C ASP A 180 15.91 -8.44 22.25
N PRO A 181 16.76 -9.45 22.10
CA PRO A 181 16.81 -10.28 20.89
C PRO A 181 15.56 -11.15 20.68
N GLU A 182 14.58 -11.15 21.60
CA GLU A 182 13.34 -11.94 21.51
C GLU A 182 12.09 -11.13 21.08
N GLY A 183 12.23 -9.84 20.70
CA GLY A 183 11.11 -9.01 20.24
C GLY A 183 10.67 -9.23 18.78
N ASP A 184 9.51 -8.69 18.40
CA ASP A 184 8.86 -8.92 17.08
C ASP A 184 9.63 -8.37 15.86
N ASP A 185 10.55 -7.42 16.05
CA ASP A 185 11.44 -6.90 14.99
C ASP A 185 12.87 -6.73 15.54
N PRO A 186 13.65 -7.83 15.69
CA PRO A 186 14.95 -7.81 16.34
C PRO A 186 16.05 -7.18 15.47
N GLN A 187 15.78 -6.89 14.20
CA GLN A 187 16.74 -6.31 13.25
C GLN A 187 16.38 -4.89 12.79
N ASP A 188 15.30 -4.31 13.33
CA ASP A 188 14.78 -2.97 13.00
C ASP A 188 14.44 -2.82 11.51
N VAL A 189 13.85 -3.88 10.93
CA VAL A 189 13.40 -3.92 9.53
C VAL A 189 12.40 -2.79 9.26
N VAL A 190 11.52 -2.48 10.21
CA VAL A 190 10.58 -1.35 10.11
C VAL A 190 11.34 -0.02 9.95
N GLY A 191 12.41 0.17 10.73
CA GLY A 191 13.25 1.37 10.63
C GLY A 191 13.98 1.48 9.29
N ALA A 192 14.43 0.35 8.74
CA ALA A 192 15.07 0.28 7.43
C ALA A 192 14.12 0.62 6.29
N VAL A 193 12.90 0.06 6.31
CA VAL A 193 11.85 0.34 5.31
C VAL A 193 11.41 1.80 5.38
N MET A 194 11.22 2.37 6.58
CA MET A 194 10.88 3.80 6.70
C MET A 194 11.95 4.71 6.12
N TRP A 195 13.23 4.41 6.39
CA TRP A 195 14.34 5.19 5.85
C TRP A 195 14.41 5.15 4.33
N LEU A 196 14.21 3.97 3.74
CA LEU A 196 14.23 3.80 2.29
C LEU A 196 12.94 4.34 1.65
N GLY A 197 11.79 4.22 2.31
CA GLY A 197 10.49 4.66 1.82
C GLY A 197 10.31 6.17 1.76
N GLU A 198 11.19 6.96 2.41
CA GLU A 198 11.28 8.42 2.21
C GLU A 198 11.84 8.77 0.82
N SER A 199 12.58 7.86 0.19
CA SER A 199 13.05 8.02 -1.18
C SER A 199 12.01 7.50 -2.19
N ASP A 200 11.95 8.11 -3.39
CA ASP A 200 11.09 7.66 -4.49
C ASP A 200 11.69 6.47 -5.27
N SER A 201 12.67 5.75 -4.69
CA SER A 201 13.30 4.59 -5.31
C SER A 201 12.72 3.27 -4.82
N GLU A 202 12.71 2.26 -5.70
CA GLU A 202 12.41 0.87 -5.37
C GLU A 202 13.29 0.36 -4.22
N ILE A 203 12.71 -0.45 -3.34
CA ILE A 203 13.41 -1.04 -2.20
C ILE A 203 13.81 -2.47 -2.58
N GLU A 204 15.10 -2.73 -2.74
CA GLU A 204 15.60 -4.09 -2.97
C GLU A 204 15.16 -5.02 -1.82
N GLY A 205 14.35 -6.04 -2.14
CA GLY A 205 13.81 -7.00 -1.17
C GLY A 205 12.46 -6.63 -0.55
N ALA A 206 11.83 -5.54 -1.01
CA ALA A 206 10.46 -5.21 -0.64
C ALA A 206 9.66 -4.63 -1.80
N ASP A 207 8.48 -5.18 -2.02
CA ASP A 207 7.54 -4.68 -3.03
C ASP A 207 6.64 -3.61 -2.42
N THR A 208 6.29 -2.57 -3.18
CA THR A 208 5.24 -1.64 -2.77
C THR A 208 3.86 -2.28 -3.00
N VAL A 209 3.17 -2.63 -1.92
CA VAL A 209 1.83 -3.24 -1.93
C VAL A 209 0.77 -2.22 -2.30
N THR A 210 0.92 -0.99 -1.78
CA THR A 210 -0.01 0.10 -2.02
C THR A 210 0.80 1.39 -2.14
N ASP A 211 0.57 2.17 -3.20
CA ASP A 211 1.02 3.55 -3.34
C ASP A 211 -0.19 4.42 -3.68
N ALA A 212 -0.83 4.94 -2.63
CA ALA A 212 -2.03 5.76 -2.76
C ALA A 212 -1.70 7.21 -2.46
N ALA A 213 -2.01 8.08 -3.42
CA ALA A 213 -1.92 9.52 -3.29
C ALA A 213 -3.32 10.12 -3.44
N GLN A 214 -3.66 11.09 -2.59
CA GLN A 214 -4.88 11.88 -2.75
C GLN A 214 -4.52 13.36 -2.82
N GLY A 215 -4.86 13.99 -3.96
CA GLY A 215 -4.78 15.42 -4.16
C GLY A 215 -6.11 16.11 -3.86
N LEU A 216 -6.16 16.94 -2.83
CA LEU A 216 -7.34 17.74 -2.48
C LEU A 216 -7.06 19.24 -2.66
N ARG A 217 -7.85 19.89 -3.52
CA ARG A 217 -7.88 21.36 -3.55
C ARG A 217 -8.66 21.88 -2.35
N LEU A 218 -7.97 22.61 -1.47
CA LEU A 218 -8.56 23.18 -0.27
C LEU A 218 -9.47 24.36 -0.63
N ARG A 219 -10.64 24.42 0.03
CA ARG A 219 -11.69 25.42 -0.20
C ARG A 219 -12.29 25.88 1.12
N THR A 220 -12.20 27.17 1.41
CA THR A 220 -12.73 27.78 2.64
C THR A 220 -14.23 27.52 2.83
N GLU A 221 -14.99 27.52 1.74
CA GLU A 221 -16.44 27.30 1.73
C GLU A 221 -16.85 25.86 2.08
N LYS A 222 -15.91 24.91 2.04
CA LYS A 222 -16.09 23.52 2.48
C LYS A 222 -15.58 23.28 3.90
N GLY A 223 -15.15 24.33 4.61
CA GLY A 223 -14.56 24.22 5.94
C GLY A 223 -13.14 23.65 5.94
N HIS A 224 -12.48 23.55 4.77
CA HIS A 224 -11.08 23.14 4.70
C HIS A 224 -10.19 24.24 5.29
N GLU A 225 -9.05 23.85 5.85
CA GLU A 225 -8.02 24.75 6.38
C GLU A 225 -6.64 24.21 5.97
N VAL A 226 -5.61 25.06 5.96
CA VAL A 226 -4.22 24.58 5.82
C VAL A 226 -3.92 23.60 6.95
N ALA A 227 -3.08 22.60 6.69
CA ALA A 227 -2.69 21.64 7.72
C ALA A 227 -1.82 22.34 8.77
N ASP A 228 -2.44 22.84 9.83
CA ASP A 228 -1.80 22.86 11.14
C ASP A 228 -1.86 21.43 11.68
N TRP A 229 -0.85 21.02 12.44
CA TRP A 229 -0.76 19.70 13.07
C TRP A 229 -2.13 19.21 13.59
N SER A 230 -2.56 18.02 13.15
CA SER A 230 -3.87 17.42 13.48
C SER A 230 -3.77 16.43 14.63
N GLU A 231 -4.61 16.59 15.66
CA GLU A 231 -4.82 15.59 16.72
C GLU A 231 -5.65 14.39 16.24
N GLU A 232 -6.41 14.58 15.15
CA GLU A 232 -7.12 13.49 14.48
C GLU A 232 -6.12 12.76 13.59
N ALA A 233 -6.06 11.43 13.72
CA ALA A 233 -5.26 10.59 12.84
C ALA A 233 -5.60 10.91 11.39
N VAL A 234 -4.61 10.84 10.49
CA VAL A 234 -4.92 10.74 9.07
C VAL A 234 -5.71 9.44 8.90
N VAL A 235 -7.03 9.57 8.80
CA VAL A 235 -7.90 8.44 8.50
C VAL A 235 -7.83 8.28 6.99
N ALA A 236 -6.87 7.49 6.55
CA ALA A 236 -6.99 6.87 5.25
C ALA A 236 -8.07 5.80 5.38
N ASP A 237 -9.06 5.81 4.48
CA ASP A 237 -9.81 4.59 4.19
C ASP A 237 -8.81 3.65 3.51
N PHE A 238 -8.05 2.92 4.32
CA PHE A 238 -7.61 1.61 3.91
C PHE A 238 -8.91 0.95 3.48
N GLY A 239 -9.09 0.62 2.20
CA GLY A 239 -10.27 -0.12 1.80
C GLY A 239 -10.37 -1.44 2.57
N ALA A 240 -10.98 -2.48 2.02
CA ALA A 240 -10.72 -3.80 2.57
C ALA A 240 -9.24 -4.18 2.31
N GLY A 241 -8.28 -3.64 3.08
CA GLY A 241 -6.95 -4.21 3.21
C GLY A 241 -7.14 -5.69 3.52
N TRP A 242 -6.34 -6.52 2.85
CA TRP A 242 -6.35 -7.98 2.85
C TRP A 242 -6.90 -8.58 4.13
N ARG A 243 -8.21 -8.77 4.19
CA ARG A 243 -8.80 -9.72 5.11
C ARG A 243 -8.74 -11.03 4.38
N HIS A 244 -7.98 -11.98 4.93
CA HIS A 244 -8.16 -13.40 4.69
C HIS A 244 -9.68 -13.65 4.64
N SER A 245 -10.22 -13.80 3.45
CA SER A 245 -11.66 -13.94 3.19
C SER A 245 -12.11 -15.37 3.50
N ALA A 246 -11.52 -15.98 4.54
CA ALA A 246 -12.01 -17.21 5.13
C ALA A 246 -13.38 -17.04 5.81
N ALA A 247 -13.94 -15.82 5.91
CA ALA A 247 -15.11 -15.57 6.76
C ALA A 247 -16.26 -14.73 6.20
N VAL A 248 -16.28 -14.28 4.93
CA VAL A 248 -17.48 -13.61 4.38
C VAL A 248 -18.06 -14.45 3.23
N ARG A 249 -19.22 -15.05 3.54
CA ARG A 249 -20.05 -15.99 2.74
C ARG A 249 -19.71 -17.50 2.74
N ARG A 250 -19.09 -18.05 3.80
CA ARG A 250 -19.23 -19.51 4.13
C ARG A 250 -20.43 -19.84 5.03
N GLY A 251 -21.42 -18.94 5.12
CA GLY A 251 -22.59 -19.09 6.00
C GLY A 251 -23.90 -19.45 5.29
N GLU A 252 -24.01 -19.16 3.99
CA GLU A 252 -25.17 -19.56 3.19
C GLU A 252 -24.68 -20.47 2.07
N PRO A 253 -25.28 -21.66 1.89
CA PRO A 253 -25.00 -22.45 0.70
C PRO A 253 -25.38 -21.55 -0.48
N ALA A 254 -24.40 -21.19 -1.30
CA ALA A 254 -24.65 -20.71 -2.64
C ALA A 254 -25.76 -21.61 -3.20
N LYS A 255 -26.91 -21.01 -3.57
CA LYS A 255 -27.92 -21.77 -4.31
C LYS A 255 -27.16 -22.37 -5.47
N PRO A 256 -27.11 -23.71 -5.61
CA PRO A 256 -26.31 -24.32 -6.65
C PRO A 256 -26.83 -23.76 -7.96
N SER A 257 -26.03 -22.88 -8.59
CA SER A 257 -26.21 -22.57 -9.99
C SER A 257 -26.19 -23.93 -10.69
N THR A 258 -27.14 -24.10 -11.59
CA THR A 258 -27.48 -25.35 -12.26
C THR A 258 -26.25 -26.25 -12.44
N LYS A 259 -26.24 -27.39 -11.73
CA LYS A 259 -25.22 -28.45 -11.78
C LYS A 259 -24.82 -28.78 -13.23
N GLY A 260 -23.87 -28.01 -13.78
CA GLY A 260 -22.98 -28.48 -14.81
C GLY A 260 -22.09 -29.55 -14.19
N LYS A 261 -21.75 -30.59 -14.95
CA LYS A 261 -20.66 -31.47 -14.53
C LYS A 261 -19.39 -30.62 -14.48
N THR A 262 -18.64 -30.65 -13.40
CA THR A 262 -17.28 -30.11 -13.36
C THR A 262 -16.49 -30.65 -14.56
N PRO A 263 -15.74 -29.81 -15.29
CA PRO A 263 -14.92 -30.27 -16.41
C PRO A 263 -13.93 -31.35 -15.97
N ASP A 264 -13.64 -32.30 -16.86
CA ASP A 264 -12.63 -33.33 -16.60
C ASP A 264 -11.23 -32.77 -16.90
N PHE A 265 -10.69 -31.97 -15.98
CA PHE A 265 -9.40 -31.29 -16.16
C PHE A 265 -8.24 -32.26 -16.40
N ALA A 266 -8.31 -33.49 -15.87
CA ALA A 266 -7.31 -34.51 -16.15
C ALA A 266 -7.31 -34.95 -17.64
N ALA A 267 -8.47 -34.92 -18.29
CA ALA A 267 -8.59 -35.22 -19.72
C ALA A 267 -8.32 -33.99 -20.61
N LEU A 268 -8.66 -32.78 -20.14
CA LEU A 268 -8.51 -31.53 -20.88
C LEU A 268 -7.06 -31.01 -20.89
N PHE A 269 -6.32 -31.21 -19.81
CA PHE A 269 -4.92 -30.80 -19.65
C PHE A 269 -4.03 -32.03 -19.43
N PRO A 270 -3.94 -32.94 -20.41
CA PRO A 270 -3.16 -34.16 -20.25
C PRO A 270 -1.69 -33.80 -20.05
N MET A 271 -1.11 -34.26 -18.93
CA MET A 271 0.29 -33.99 -18.63
C MET A 271 1.19 -34.77 -19.59
N GLU A 272 2.16 -34.10 -20.18
CA GLU A 272 3.22 -34.80 -20.91
C GLU A 272 4.08 -35.61 -19.93
N ALA A 273 4.43 -36.85 -20.32
CA ALA A 273 5.32 -37.65 -19.51
C ALA A 273 6.67 -36.93 -19.41
N PRO A 274 7.28 -36.83 -18.21
CA PRO A 274 8.58 -36.17 -18.10
C PRO A 274 9.57 -36.85 -19.05
N HIS A 275 10.04 -36.09 -20.05
CA HIS A 275 11.17 -36.47 -20.91
C HIS A 275 12.45 -36.72 -20.08
N CYS A 276 12.44 -36.29 -18.82
CA CYS A 276 13.53 -36.21 -17.88
C CYS A 276 13.80 -37.52 -17.08
N ASN A 277 13.60 -38.72 -17.67
CA ASN A 277 14.09 -40.00 -17.08
C ASN A 277 15.51 -40.37 -17.56
N ASP A 278 16.12 -39.56 -18.43
CA ASP A 278 17.48 -39.76 -18.92
C ASP A 278 18.47 -38.97 -18.03
N PRO A 279 19.37 -39.63 -17.29
CA PRO A 279 20.35 -38.96 -16.42
C PRO A 279 21.41 -38.13 -17.17
N GLU A 280 21.41 -38.14 -18.51
CA GLU A 280 22.26 -37.26 -19.34
C GLU A 280 21.54 -35.98 -19.81
N CYS A 281 20.24 -35.81 -19.51
CA CYS A 281 19.48 -34.60 -19.81
C CYS A 281 19.74 -33.51 -18.75
N GLU A 282 20.94 -32.93 -18.76
CA GLU A 282 21.26 -31.77 -17.91
C GLU A 282 20.69 -30.44 -18.46
N ASP A 283 20.20 -30.37 -19.71
CA ASP A 283 19.88 -29.09 -20.36
C ASP A 283 18.64 -29.03 -21.30
N GLU A 284 17.82 -30.09 -21.42
CA GLU A 284 16.50 -29.95 -22.07
C GLU A 284 15.46 -29.61 -20.99
N GLN A 285 15.33 -28.32 -20.71
CA GLN A 285 14.33 -27.74 -19.81
C GLN A 285 12.97 -28.35 -20.14
N CYS A 286 12.43 -29.16 -19.23
CA CYS A 286 11.09 -29.71 -19.37
C CYS A 286 10.15 -28.47 -19.34
N GLU A 287 9.61 -28.08 -20.51
CA GLU A 287 8.82 -26.85 -20.70
C GLU A 287 7.68 -26.78 -19.67
N TRP A 288 7.42 -25.58 -19.13
CA TRP A 288 6.34 -25.38 -18.17
C TRP A 288 4.99 -25.70 -18.83
N GLN A 289 4.11 -26.39 -18.10
CA GLN A 289 2.77 -26.72 -18.57
C GLN A 289 1.69 -26.30 -17.58
N LEU A 290 0.58 -25.77 -18.09
CA LEU A 290 -0.63 -25.58 -17.31
C LEU A 290 -1.21 -26.94 -16.90
N THR A 291 -1.07 -27.28 -15.61
CA THR A 291 -1.46 -28.60 -15.09
C THR A 291 -2.96 -28.71 -14.86
N PRO A 292 -3.54 -29.94 -14.81
CA PRO A 292 -4.93 -30.15 -14.44
C PRO A 292 -5.34 -29.48 -13.12
N ARG A 293 -4.44 -29.48 -12.12
CA ARG A 293 -4.71 -28.92 -10.80
C ARG A 293 -4.77 -27.40 -10.86
N THR A 294 -3.77 -26.78 -11.48
CA THR A 294 -3.76 -25.33 -11.67
C THR A 294 -4.98 -24.88 -12.48
N ALA A 295 -5.32 -25.58 -13.56
CA ALA A 295 -6.49 -25.28 -14.39
C ALA A 295 -7.82 -25.40 -13.61
N ASP A 296 -7.99 -26.41 -12.75
CA ASP A 296 -9.19 -26.58 -11.93
C ASP A 296 -9.37 -25.46 -10.89
N VAL A 297 -8.28 -25.02 -10.25
CA VAL A 297 -8.32 -23.90 -9.31
C VAL A 297 -8.63 -22.59 -10.03
N LEU A 298 -7.94 -22.29 -11.14
CA LEU A 298 -8.19 -21.08 -11.92
C LEU A 298 -9.62 -21.04 -12.47
N TYR A 299 -10.13 -22.16 -13.00
CA TYR A 299 -11.51 -22.27 -13.44
C TYR A 299 -12.49 -21.98 -12.30
N THR A 300 -12.21 -22.51 -11.12
CA THR A 300 -13.04 -22.29 -9.93
C THR A 300 -13.03 -20.82 -9.53
N GLU A 301 -11.87 -20.17 -9.48
CA GLU A 301 -11.78 -18.75 -9.13
C GLU A 301 -12.42 -17.85 -10.18
N LEU A 302 -12.24 -18.12 -11.47
CA LEU A 302 -12.93 -17.38 -12.53
C LEU A 302 -14.46 -17.52 -12.44
N CYS A 303 -14.97 -18.72 -12.13
CA CYS A 303 -16.39 -18.92 -11.90
C CYS A 303 -16.90 -18.15 -10.68
N VAL A 304 -16.16 -18.16 -9.57
CA VAL A 304 -16.49 -17.42 -8.35
C VAL A 304 -16.48 -15.92 -8.61
N LEU A 305 -15.44 -15.41 -9.27
CA LEU A 305 -15.31 -14.01 -9.67
C LEU A 305 -16.47 -13.57 -10.56
N ALA A 306 -16.82 -14.36 -11.58
CA ALA A 306 -17.96 -14.08 -12.45
C ALA A 306 -19.27 -14.02 -11.67
N ASP A 307 -19.56 -15.03 -10.83
CA ASP A 307 -20.79 -15.07 -10.04
C ASP A 307 -20.89 -13.88 -9.07
N GLN A 308 -19.81 -13.54 -8.38
CA GLN A 308 -19.76 -12.37 -7.50
C GLN A 308 -19.95 -11.08 -8.29
N ALA A 309 -19.25 -10.90 -9.40
CA ALA A 309 -19.38 -9.71 -10.23
C ALA A 309 -20.80 -9.54 -10.81
N TYR A 310 -21.51 -10.61 -11.17
CA TYR A 310 -22.93 -10.52 -11.56
C TYR A 310 -23.83 -10.15 -10.39
N ASP A 311 -23.67 -10.80 -9.23
CA ASP A 311 -24.44 -10.49 -8.02
C ASP A 311 -24.25 -9.01 -7.62
N ASP A 312 -23.00 -8.54 -7.59
CA ASP A 312 -22.64 -7.16 -7.27
C ASP A 312 -23.16 -6.18 -8.32
N SER A 313 -23.19 -6.59 -9.60
CA SER A 313 -23.76 -5.77 -10.68
C SER A 313 -25.26 -5.54 -10.44
N GLU A 314 -26.00 -6.60 -10.12
CA GLU A 314 -27.44 -6.53 -9.83
C GLU A 314 -27.73 -5.68 -8.59
N GLU A 315 -26.92 -5.82 -7.55
CA GLU A 315 -27.10 -5.07 -6.30
C GLU A 315 -26.73 -3.59 -6.48
N LEU A 316 -25.63 -3.28 -7.17
CA LEU A 316 -25.10 -1.91 -7.28
C LEU A 316 -25.84 -1.11 -8.35
N GLY A 317 -26.22 -1.76 -9.46
CA GLY A 317 -26.88 -1.13 -10.60
C GLY A 317 -25.94 -0.15 -11.30
N ASP A 318 -26.39 1.10 -11.50
CA ASP A 318 -25.60 2.20 -12.08
C ASP A 318 -24.98 3.12 -11.01
N ARG A 319 -25.13 2.79 -9.72
CA ARG A 319 -24.61 3.63 -8.64
C ARG A 319 -23.07 3.56 -8.63
N PRO A 320 -22.35 4.65 -8.33
CA PRO A 320 -20.90 4.59 -8.20
C PRO A 320 -20.49 3.77 -6.98
N VAL A 321 -19.30 3.18 -7.04
CA VAL A 321 -18.64 2.60 -5.86
C VAL A 321 -18.11 3.77 -5.00
N VAL A 322 -18.51 3.80 -3.73
CA VAL A 322 -18.02 4.79 -2.75
C VAL A 322 -17.31 4.04 -1.63
N PRO A 323 -15.98 4.18 -1.47
CA PRO A 323 -15.21 3.45 -0.46
C PRO A 323 -15.75 3.64 0.97
N ASP A 324 -16.01 4.88 1.37
CA ASP A 324 -16.37 5.26 2.75
C ASP A 324 -17.83 4.98 3.16
N GLU A 325 -18.78 4.85 2.23
CA GLU A 325 -20.21 4.68 2.56
C GLU A 325 -20.59 3.22 2.83
N HIS A 326 -19.62 2.31 2.73
CA HIS A 326 -19.87 0.91 2.40
C HIS A 326 -19.01 -0.06 3.22
N ASP A 327 -18.89 0.16 4.54
CA ASP A 327 -18.32 -0.72 5.60
C ASP A 327 -18.04 -2.18 5.17
N GLY A 328 -17.01 -2.42 4.34
CA GLY A 328 -16.57 -3.76 3.90
C GLY A 328 -17.61 -4.65 3.19
N HIS A 329 -18.65 -4.09 2.54
CA HIS A 329 -19.78 -4.90 2.04
C HIS A 329 -19.97 -4.98 0.52
N TRP A 330 -19.17 -4.31 -0.31
CA TRP A 330 -19.32 -4.39 -1.76
C TRP A 330 -18.10 -5.02 -2.44
N GLY A 331 -18.20 -6.32 -2.69
CA GLY A 331 -17.99 -6.94 -4.00
C GLY A 331 -16.67 -6.82 -4.76
N VAL A 332 -16.59 -7.52 -5.90
CA VAL A 332 -15.47 -7.54 -6.86
C VAL A 332 -15.09 -6.12 -7.32
N PHE A 333 -16.06 -5.23 -7.48
CA PHE A 333 -15.85 -3.89 -8.05
C PHE A 333 -15.11 -2.91 -7.13
N ALA A 334 -15.07 -3.14 -5.82
CA ALA A 334 -14.25 -2.33 -4.92
C ALA A 334 -12.75 -2.65 -5.02
N TYR A 335 -12.40 -3.83 -5.57
CA TYR A 335 -11.02 -4.24 -5.82
C TYR A 335 -10.48 -3.83 -7.19
N LEU A 336 -11.30 -3.18 -8.03
CA LEU A 336 -10.86 -2.67 -9.33
C LEU A 336 -10.24 -1.27 -9.20
N PRO A 337 -9.43 -0.81 -10.18
CA PRO A 337 -8.88 0.53 -10.19
C PRO A 337 -9.95 1.63 -10.06
N LYS A 338 -9.63 2.72 -9.37
CA LYS A 338 -10.58 3.80 -9.05
C LYS A 338 -11.31 4.37 -10.28
N LEU A 339 -10.67 4.36 -11.45
CA LEU A 339 -11.27 4.81 -12.70
C LEU A 339 -12.55 4.03 -13.09
N THR A 340 -12.74 2.81 -12.57
CA THR A 340 -13.94 2.00 -12.83
C THR A 340 -15.07 2.25 -11.83
N PHE A 341 -14.86 3.05 -10.78
CA PHE A 341 -15.85 3.20 -9.71
C PHE A 341 -17.13 3.88 -10.21
N ALA A 342 -17.03 4.70 -11.25
CA ALA A 342 -18.16 5.34 -11.92
C ALA A 342 -18.79 4.50 -13.05
N ALA A 343 -18.31 3.27 -13.28
CA ALA A 343 -18.81 2.40 -14.33
C ALA A 343 -20.30 2.06 -14.14
N ASP A 344 -21.04 1.93 -15.23
CA ASP A 344 -22.47 1.59 -15.21
C ASP A 344 -22.72 0.08 -15.12
N LEU A 345 -24.00 -0.31 -14.98
CA LEU A 345 -24.41 -1.71 -14.93
C LEU A 345 -23.94 -2.52 -16.15
N GLN A 346 -23.96 -1.91 -17.35
CA GLN A 346 -23.60 -2.60 -18.58
C GLN A 346 -22.10 -2.92 -18.60
N TRP A 347 -21.27 -1.98 -18.20
CA TRP A 347 -19.83 -2.17 -18.04
C TRP A 347 -19.54 -3.29 -17.04
N ARG A 348 -20.19 -3.26 -15.88
CA ARG A 348 -20.02 -4.25 -14.80
C ARG A 348 -20.40 -5.67 -15.24
N ARG A 349 -21.51 -5.80 -15.96
CA ARG A 349 -21.92 -7.09 -16.57
C ARG A 349 -20.92 -7.57 -17.62
N ARG A 350 -20.33 -6.67 -18.41
CA ARG A 350 -19.28 -7.04 -19.38
C ARG A 350 -18.01 -7.50 -18.67
N PHE A 351 -17.64 -6.91 -17.54
CA PHE A 351 -16.54 -7.39 -16.71
C PHE A 351 -16.82 -8.79 -16.13
N ALA A 352 -18.01 -9.01 -15.56
CA ALA A 352 -18.41 -10.35 -15.09
C ALA A 352 -18.34 -11.40 -16.21
N ARG A 353 -18.73 -11.03 -17.43
CA ARG A 353 -18.63 -11.89 -18.62
C ARG A 353 -17.18 -12.18 -19.03
N ALA A 354 -16.24 -11.25 -18.83
CA ALA A 354 -14.83 -11.49 -19.12
C ALA A 354 -14.28 -12.67 -18.30
N ALA A 355 -14.67 -12.77 -17.02
CA ALA A 355 -14.34 -13.92 -16.18
C ALA A 355 -15.01 -15.22 -16.66
N ASP A 356 -16.29 -15.18 -17.06
CA ASP A 356 -16.99 -16.32 -17.70
C ASP A 356 -16.27 -16.80 -18.98
N ASP A 357 -15.77 -15.86 -19.77
CA ASP A 357 -15.12 -16.14 -21.05
C ASP A 357 -13.82 -16.93 -20.84
N LEU A 358 -12.98 -16.50 -19.89
CA LEU A 358 -11.75 -17.19 -19.50
C LEU A 358 -12.04 -18.56 -18.85
N ALA A 359 -13.05 -18.64 -17.99
CA ALA A 359 -13.50 -19.92 -17.45
C ALA A 359 -13.96 -20.88 -18.56
N GLY A 360 -14.63 -20.35 -19.58
CA GLY A 360 -15.05 -21.09 -20.76
C GLY A 360 -13.89 -21.62 -21.60
N ASP A 361 -12.74 -20.95 -21.61
CA ASP A 361 -11.55 -21.43 -22.31
C ASP A 361 -10.97 -22.65 -21.58
N LEU A 362 -10.86 -22.57 -20.25
CA LEU A 362 -10.44 -23.70 -19.41
C LEU A 362 -11.40 -24.89 -19.52
N GLU A 363 -12.72 -24.65 -19.56
CA GLU A 363 -13.73 -25.69 -19.77
C GLU A 363 -13.58 -26.42 -21.13
N ARG A 364 -12.98 -25.75 -22.13
CA ARG A 364 -12.68 -26.32 -23.45
C ARG A 364 -11.27 -26.91 -23.55
N GLY A 365 -10.48 -26.89 -22.48
CA GLY A 365 -9.08 -27.33 -22.48
C GLY A 365 -8.14 -26.36 -23.19
N GLN A 366 -8.53 -25.09 -23.27
CA GLN A 366 -7.70 -24.00 -23.82
C GLN A 366 -7.08 -23.21 -22.67
N TRP A 367 -5.94 -22.59 -22.94
CA TRP A 367 -5.34 -21.66 -21.98
C TRP A 367 -6.21 -20.40 -21.89
N PRO A 368 -6.34 -19.78 -20.71
CA PRO A 368 -7.17 -18.60 -20.52
C PRO A 368 -6.44 -17.36 -21.05
N GLU A 369 -6.25 -17.26 -22.35
CA GLU A 369 -5.55 -16.14 -22.99
C GLU A 369 -6.43 -14.88 -23.03
N PRO A 370 -6.04 -13.78 -22.37
CA PRO A 370 -6.80 -12.54 -22.41
C PRO A 370 -6.87 -11.97 -23.82
N THR A 371 -8.08 -11.60 -24.25
CA THR A 371 -8.30 -10.95 -25.55
C THR A 371 -8.53 -9.44 -25.46
N CYS A 372 -8.71 -8.92 -24.24
CA CYS A 372 -8.90 -7.51 -23.93
C CYS A 372 -8.51 -7.20 -22.48
N THR A 373 -8.35 -5.92 -22.14
CA THR A 373 -7.92 -5.46 -20.79
C THR A 373 -8.83 -5.96 -19.67
N ALA A 374 -10.14 -6.08 -19.91
CA ALA A 374 -11.06 -6.61 -18.90
C ALA A 374 -10.80 -8.09 -18.58
N GLU A 375 -10.44 -8.89 -19.58
CA GLU A 375 -10.06 -10.29 -19.38
C GLU A 375 -8.71 -10.38 -18.68
N GLU A 376 -7.75 -9.54 -19.06
CA GLU A 376 -6.43 -9.48 -18.44
C GLU A 376 -6.55 -9.21 -16.92
N LEU A 377 -7.29 -8.17 -16.55
CA LEU A 377 -7.49 -7.84 -15.16
C LEU A 377 -8.30 -8.92 -14.41
N ALA A 378 -9.32 -9.52 -15.04
CA ALA A 378 -10.07 -10.62 -14.43
C ALA A 378 -9.18 -11.84 -14.16
N LEU A 379 -8.23 -12.14 -15.07
CA LEU A 379 -7.27 -13.22 -14.89
C LEU A 379 -6.26 -12.92 -13.78
N HIS A 380 -5.75 -11.68 -13.69
CA HIS A 380 -4.90 -11.27 -12.57
C HIS A 380 -5.58 -11.49 -11.21
N LEU A 381 -6.86 -11.10 -11.10
CA LEU A 381 -7.64 -11.32 -9.87
C LEU A 381 -7.82 -12.81 -9.57
N ALA A 382 -8.10 -13.64 -10.58
CA ALA A 382 -8.27 -15.07 -10.39
C ALA A 382 -6.97 -15.79 -10.01
N ILE A 383 -5.83 -15.42 -10.60
CA ILE A 383 -4.50 -15.96 -10.24
C ILE A 383 -4.15 -15.60 -8.79
N ARG A 384 -4.37 -14.35 -8.40
CA ARG A 384 -4.16 -13.89 -7.02
C ARG A 384 -5.02 -14.67 -6.03
N ASP A 385 -6.33 -14.74 -6.27
CA ASP A 385 -7.27 -15.41 -5.37
C ASP A 385 -7.02 -16.94 -5.32
N ALA A 386 -6.48 -17.52 -6.39
CA ALA A 386 -6.02 -18.91 -6.43
C ALA A 386 -4.79 -19.17 -5.56
N GLY A 387 -3.81 -18.24 -5.54
CA GLY A 387 -2.64 -18.32 -4.67
C GLY A 387 -2.98 -18.26 -3.18
N ASP A 388 -4.01 -17.48 -2.82
CA ASP A 388 -4.45 -17.31 -1.43
C ASP A 388 -5.20 -18.53 -0.85
N ARG A 389 -5.54 -19.52 -1.68
CA ARG A 389 -6.40 -20.65 -1.28
C ARG A 389 -5.74 -21.62 -0.29
N GLY A 390 -4.41 -21.67 -0.28
CA GLY A 390 -3.56 -22.46 0.61
C GLY A 390 -3.69 -23.99 0.45
N ASP A 391 -2.64 -24.73 0.80
CA ASP A 391 -2.54 -26.19 0.60
C ASP A 391 -3.67 -27.04 1.24
N GLU A 392 -4.33 -26.53 2.29
CA GLU A 392 -5.34 -27.29 3.04
C GLU A 392 -6.70 -27.41 2.32
N GLY A 393 -7.01 -26.49 1.39
CA GLY A 393 -8.25 -26.51 0.60
C GLY A 393 -8.26 -27.57 -0.50
N ASP A 394 -7.08 -27.88 -1.04
CA ASP A 394 -6.89 -28.59 -2.30
C ASP A 394 -6.66 -30.10 -2.11
N ALA A 395 -6.42 -30.55 -0.87
CA ALA A 395 -6.27 -31.98 -0.57
C ALA A 395 -7.60 -32.76 -0.55
N ALA A 396 -8.76 -32.10 -0.61
CA ALA A 396 -10.08 -32.71 -0.43
C ALA A 396 -10.91 -32.78 -1.72
N GLY A 397 -11.80 -33.78 -1.82
CA GLY A 397 -12.81 -33.84 -2.89
C GLY A 397 -12.29 -34.35 -4.24
N ASP A 398 -12.88 -33.84 -5.32
CA ASP A 398 -12.55 -34.24 -6.70
C ASP A 398 -11.22 -33.63 -7.17
N HIS A 399 -10.87 -32.42 -6.71
CA HIS A 399 -9.59 -31.76 -6.98
C HIS A 399 -8.40 -32.61 -6.52
N GLY A 400 -8.46 -33.14 -5.29
CA GLY A 400 -7.41 -34.01 -4.75
C GLY A 400 -7.17 -35.31 -5.53
N ARG A 401 -8.08 -35.70 -6.45
CA ARG A 401 -7.91 -36.87 -7.33
C ARG A 401 -7.21 -36.54 -8.65
N LEU A 402 -7.01 -35.26 -8.96
CA LEU A 402 -6.31 -34.86 -10.17
C LEU A 402 -4.85 -35.32 -10.12
N PRO A 403 -4.24 -35.64 -11.26
CA PRO A 403 -2.84 -35.99 -11.34
C PRO A 403 -1.96 -34.86 -10.77
N THR A 404 -0.88 -35.22 -10.08
CA THR A 404 0.08 -34.26 -9.52
C THR A 404 1.24 -34.05 -10.48
N HIS A 405 1.73 -32.81 -10.58
CA HIS A 405 2.88 -32.41 -11.37
C HIS A 405 3.78 -31.45 -10.59
N ARG A 406 5.04 -31.27 -11.04
CA ARG A 406 5.98 -30.32 -10.41
C ARG A 406 5.61 -28.85 -10.62
N ASP A 407 4.84 -28.57 -11.66
CA ASP A 407 4.39 -27.21 -12.05
C ASP A 407 3.00 -26.89 -11.45
N ASP A 408 2.48 -27.76 -10.57
CA ASP A 408 1.19 -27.51 -9.91
C ASP A 408 1.28 -26.22 -9.08
N TYR A 409 0.29 -25.34 -9.24
CA TYR A 409 0.13 -24.08 -8.51
C TYR A 409 1.28 -23.07 -8.71
N ASP A 410 2.05 -23.20 -9.78
CA ASP A 410 3.05 -22.21 -10.19
C ASP A 410 2.37 -20.99 -10.83
N PHE A 411 1.75 -20.17 -9.96
CA PHE A 411 0.98 -18.98 -10.34
C PHE A 411 1.87 -17.82 -10.80
N ASP A 412 3.13 -17.79 -10.38
CA ASP A 412 4.12 -16.86 -10.89
C ASP A 412 4.38 -17.13 -12.38
N MET A 413 4.64 -18.40 -12.75
CA MET A 413 4.76 -18.77 -14.16
C MET A 413 3.47 -18.58 -14.95
N CYS A 414 2.29 -18.76 -14.35
CA CYS A 414 1.02 -18.41 -15.00
C CYS A 414 0.99 -16.93 -15.40
N SER A 415 1.49 -16.05 -14.52
CA SER A 415 1.56 -14.62 -14.78
C SER A 415 2.59 -14.29 -15.86
N GLU A 416 3.73 -14.98 -15.90
CA GLU A 416 4.72 -14.78 -16.95
C GLU A 416 4.22 -15.25 -18.33
N VAL A 417 3.38 -16.29 -18.38
CA VAL A 417 3.01 -16.97 -19.63
C VAL A 417 1.69 -16.48 -20.24
N PHE A 418 0.68 -16.13 -19.42
CA PHE A 418 -0.64 -15.75 -19.93
C PHE A 418 -0.76 -14.30 -20.38
N PHE A 419 0.14 -13.43 -19.92
CA PHE A 419 0.07 -12.00 -20.18
C PHE A 419 1.14 -11.57 -21.20
N GLN A 420 0.79 -10.61 -22.06
CA GLN A 420 1.76 -10.02 -23.00
C GLN A 420 2.57 -8.91 -22.33
N ASP A 421 1.90 -8.15 -21.47
CA ASP A 421 2.41 -7.15 -20.57
C ASP A 421 1.50 -7.12 -19.32
N THR A 422 1.85 -6.31 -18.33
CA THR A 422 1.07 -6.16 -17.08
C THR A 422 0.76 -4.68 -16.81
N ASP A 423 0.72 -3.87 -17.87
CA ASP A 423 0.59 -2.41 -17.75
C ASP A 423 -0.76 -2.02 -17.14
N VAL A 424 -1.79 -2.87 -17.25
CA VAL A 424 -3.09 -2.67 -16.59
C VAL A 424 -2.96 -2.54 -15.06
N LEU A 425 -1.92 -3.13 -14.46
CA LEU A 425 -1.69 -3.04 -13.02
C LEU A 425 -1.21 -1.65 -12.59
N MET A 426 -0.65 -0.84 -13.52
CA MET A 426 -0.27 0.54 -13.23
C MET A 426 -1.46 1.41 -12.83
N LEU A 427 -2.69 1.03 -13.21
CA LEU A 427 -3.93 1.74 -12.88
C LEU A 427 -4.25 1.73 -11.37
N TYR A 428 -3.59 0.88 -10.59
CA TYR A 428 -3.70 0.89 -9.12
C TYR A 428 -2.80 1.93 -8.46
N ASN A 429 -1.78 2.44 -9.17
CA ASN A 429 -0.87 3.44 -8.64
C ASN A 429 -1.44 4.84 -8.87
N ALA A 430 -1.90 5.49 -7.81
CA ALA A 430 -2.52 6.82 -7.88
C ALA A 430 -1.55 7.91 -8.38
N ARG A 431 -0.23 7.69 -8.30
CA ARG A 431 0.76 8.62 -8.86
C ARG A 431 0.79 8.60 -10.39
N LEU A 432 0.26 7.54 -10.99
CA LEU A 432 0.12 7.37 -12.43
C LEU A 432 -1.30 7.72 -12.92
N ASP A 433 -2.15 8.35 -12.10
CA ASP A 433 -3.46 8.81 -12.56
C ASP A 433 -3.34 9.67 -13.83
N GLY A 434 -4.13 9.34 -14.86
CA GLY A 434 -4.04 9.94 -16.20
C GLY A 434 -3.21 9.12 -17.19
N ILE A 435 -2.46 8.10 -16.73
CA ILE A 435 -1.74 7.17 -17.60
C ILE A 435 -2.68 6.35 -18.47
N GLU A 436 -3.96 6.26 -18.14
CA GLU A 436 -4.93 5.52 -18.92
C GLU A 436 -5.27 6.15 -20.26
N ASP A 437 -5.02 7.45 -20.44
CA ASP A 437 -5.34 8.19 -21.66
C ASP A 437 -4.26 7.97 -22.73
N PRO A 438 -4.59 7.36 -23.89
CA PRO A 438 -3.61 7.12 -24.96
C PRO A 438 -3.04 8.41 -25.58
N ASP A 439 -3.70 9.55 -25.36
CA ASP A 439 -3.20 10.86 -25.81
C ASP A 439 -2.24 11.51 -24.77
N GLY A 440 -2.06 10.90 -23.60
CA GLY A 440 -1.16 11.37 -22.54
C GLY A 440 0.32 11.15 -22.85
N GLU A 441 1.17 12.10 -22.46
CA GLU A 441 2.63 12.07 -22.75
C GLU A 441 3.31 10.83 -22.12
N THR A 442 3.00 10.51 -20.87
CA THR A 442 3.55 9.34 -20.18
C THR A 442 3.10 8.03 -20.84
N ASN A 443 1.82 7.91 -21.20
CA ASN A 443 1.28 6.74 -21.90
C ASN A 443 1.99 6.52 -23.25
N GLN A 444 2.11 7.57 -24.06
CA GLN A 444 2.77 7.49 -25.37
C GLN A 444 4.25 7.18 -25.26
N HIS A 445 4.92 7.70 -24.23
CA HIS A 445 6.34 7.41 -23.98
C HIS A 445 6.56 5.93 -23.62
N MET A 446 5.67 5.36 -22.82
CA MET A 446 5.76 3.97 -22.36
C MET A 446 5.15 2.97 -23.36
N GLY A 447 4.28 3.42 -24.27
CA GLY A 447 3.65 2.57 -25.28
C GLY A 447 2.49 1.72 -24.77
N ILE A 448 1.83 2.15 -23.69
CA ILE A 448 0.82 1.38 -22.93
C ILE A 448 -0.48 1.15 -23.72
N GLY A 449 -0.94 2.15 -24.48
CA GLY A 449 -2.21 2.07 -25.22
C GLY A 449 -3.43 2.54 -24.41
N ASP A 450 -4.65 2.31 -24.91
CA ASP A 450 -5.87 2.87 -24.32
C ASP A 450 -6.37 2.03 -23.13
N LEU A 451 -6.07 2.47 -21.91
CA LEU A 451 -6.54 1.83 -20.67
C LEU A 451 -7.76 2.52 -20.06
N ARG A 452 -8.39 3.47 -20.77
CA ARG A 452 -9.63 4.11 -20.26
C ARG A 452 -10.71 3.03 -20.11
N ALA A 453 -11.53 3.16 -19.07
CA ALA A 453 -12.59 2.17 -18.76
C ALA A 453 -13.47 1.79 -19.97
N ALA A 454 -13.72 2.74 -20.89
CA ALA A 454 -14.53 2.51 -22.08
C ALA A 454 -13.88 1.53 -23.08
N ALA A 455 -12.55 1.51 -23.15
CA ALA A 455 -11.76 0.70 -24.08
C ALA A 455 -11.48 -0.72 -23.56
N TRP A 456 -11.74 -1.02 -22.29
CA TRP A 456 -11.37 -2.31 -21.67
C TRP A 456 -11.92 -3.58 -22.35
N PHE A 457 -12.95 -3.44 -23.18
CA PHE A 457 -13.57 -4.56 -23.90
C PHE A 457 -13.23 -4.55 -25.39
N GLU A 458 -12.34 -3.66 -25.83
CA GLU A 458 -11.81 -3.65 -27.18
C GLU A 458 -10.78 -4.79 -27.31
N PRO A 459 -10.85 -5.59 -28.38
CA PRO A 459 -9.89 -6.66 -28.59
C PRO A 459 -8.47 -6.13 -28.78
N PHE A 460 -7.48 -6.81 -28.24
CA PHE A 460 -6.08 -6.55 -28.56
C PHE A 460 -5.82 -6.77 -30.06
N LEU A 461 -4.88 -6.01 -30.63
CA LEU A 461 -4.68 -5.98 -32.09
C LEU A 461 -4.12 -7.29 -32.67
N ASN A 462 -3.52 -8.14 -31.83
CA ASN A 462 -2.85 -9.37 -32.21
C ASN A 462 -3.64 -10.65 -31.89
N VAL A 463 -4.85 -10.54 -31.34
CA VAL A 463 -5.68 -11.70 -30.94
C VAL A 463 -7.01 -11.74 -31.69
N HIS A 464 -7.63 -12.92 -31.73
CA HIS A 464 -8.97 -13.08 -32.30
C HIS A 464 -10.03 -12.60 -31.31
N ALA A 465 -10.82 -11.61 -31.71
CA ALA A 465 -11.92 -11.08 -30.92
C ALA A 465 -12.98 -12.14 -30.58
N ARG A 466 -13.44 -12.15 -29.33
CA ARG A 466 -14.59 -12.98 -28.90
C ARG A 466 -15.88 -12.54 -29.59
N ASP A 467 -16.81 -13.47 -29.79
CA ASP A 467 -18.13 -13.18 -30.38
C ASP A 467 -18.88 -12.14 -29.53
N PRO A 468 -19.21 -10.94 -30.06
CA PRO A 468 -19.91 -9.91 -29.30
C PRO A 468 -21.33 -10.31 -28.87
N HIS A 469 -21.92 -11.34 -29.50
CA HIS A 469 -23.30 -11.79 -29.27
C HIS A 469 -23.43 -13.00 -28.34
N ARG A 470 -22.36 -13.40 -27.65
CA ARG A 470 -22.33 -14.53 -26.69
C ARG A 470 -23.24 -14.39 -25.45
N GLY A 471 -23.90 -13.25 -25.29
CA GLY A 471 -24.89 -13.01 -24.24
C GLY A 471 -24.28 -12.80 -22.85
N PHE A 472 -25.11 -12.95 -21.82
CA PHE A 472 -24.75 -12.92 -20.40
C PHE A 472 -25.43 -14.10 -19.71
N ARG A 473 -24.81 -14.64 -18.64
CA ARG A 473 -25.35 -15.77 -17.87
C ARG A 473 -26.66 -15.43 -17.14
N ARG A 474 -26.99 -14.15 -16.94
CA ARG A 474 -28.16 -13.64 -16.20
C ARG A 474 -28.79 -12.41 -16.85
#